data_AF-A0AAE1ENX4-F1
#
_entry.id   AF-A0AAE1ENX4-F1
#
_cell.length_a   1.000
_cell.length_b   1.000
_cell.length_c   1.000
_cell.angle_alpha   90.00
_cell.angle_beta   90.00
_cell.angle_gamma   90.00
#
_symmetry.space_group_name_H-M   'P 1'
#
loop_
_entity.id
_entity.type
_entity.pdbx_description
1 polymer ?
#
loop_
_entity_poly.entity_id
_entity_poly.type
_entity_poly.pdbx_seq_one_letter_code
_entity_poly.pdbx_strand_id
1 'polypeptide(L)'
;MGGSEDSPPALCQPRMRESFSFYSTFAKLVPEVSGSSVEHVHHNHTYHMSPEGPSGLSRPSARDKQKNRKNDPERTLSRDEKRARSMNLPITCEDIINLPMDEFNERISKYDLTEAQLSLIRDIRRRGKNKVAAQNCRKRKLDQILHLADEVKAIQTRKNELYSEYEYLSTERTRIKHKFSLLYRHIFQSLRDPDGNPYSPHEYSLQQSADGSILLVPRSSHSLDPGTSGKQRSKDDPKQ
;
A
#
# COMPACT_ATOMS: atom_id res chain seq x y z
N MET A 1 20.47 61.96 -42.86
CA MET A 1 20.45 61.32 -44.20
C MET A 1 21.05 59.92 -44.05
N GLY A 2 20.20 58.89 -44.12
CA GLY A 2 20.54 57.46 -44.20
C GLY A 2 21.12 56.84 -42.92
N GLY A 3 20.58 55.79 -42.31
CA GLY A 3 19.49 54.89 -42.67
C GLY A 3 19.67 53.64 -41.80
N SER A 4 18.96 53.58 -40.69
CA SER A 4 18.95 52.46 -39.76
C SER A 4 18.06 51.34 -40.29
N GLU A 5 18.61 50.14 -40.27
CA GLU A 5 17.99 48.83 -40.03
C GLU A 5 16.45 48.73 -40.11
N ASP A 6 15.96 47.96 -41.09
CA ASP A 6 14.68 47.27 -41.00
C ASP A 6 14.78 45.92 -41.73
N SER A 7 15.04 44.85 -40.97
CA SER A 7 14.84 43.47 -41.39
C SER A 7 13.41 43.04 -41.03
N PRO A 8 12.65 42.40 -41.94
CA PRO A 8 11.26 42.05 -41.66
C PRO A 8 11.18 40.88 -40.66
N PRO A 9 10.20 40.89 -39.73
CA PRO A 9 10.00 39.79 -38.80
C PRO A 9 9.44 38.56 -39.51
N ALA A 10 10.08 37.42 -39.27
CA ALA A 10 9.59 36.11 -39.69
C ALA A 10 8.16 35.90 -39.18
N LEU A 11 7.23 35.74 -40.12
CA LEU A 11 5.85 35.35 -39.82
C LEU A 11 5.85 33.98 -39.13
N CYS A 12 5.54 34.04 -37.84
CA CYS A 12 5.19 32.94 -36.96
C CYS A 12 4.13 32.05 -37.64
N GLN A 13 4.50 30.82 -37.98
CA GLN A 13 3.55 29.79 -38.39
C GLN A 13 2.63 29.46 -37.20
N PRO A 14 1.30 29.62 -37.29
CA PRO A 14 0.43 29.12 -36.26
C PRO A 14 0.02 27.67 -36.58
N ARG A 15 0.36 26.82 -35.61
CA ARG A 15 -0.39 25.63 -35.19
C ARG A 15 -0.53 24.50 -36.21
N MET A 16 0.27 23.47 -35.94
CA MET A 16 -0.09 22.07 -36.15
C MET A 16 -1.58 21.88 -35.85
N ARG A 17 -2.42 21.77 -36.89
CA ARG A 17 -3.79 21.26 -36.75
C ARG A 17 -3.64 19.80 -36.35
N GLU A 18 -3.69 19.53 -35.05
CA GLU A 18 -3.96 18.19 -34.57
C GLU A 18 -5.31 17.77 -35.15
N SER A 19 -5.26 16.94 -36.19
CA SER A 19 -6.43 16.25 -36.69
C SER A 19 -6.85 15.28 -35.61
N PHE A 20 -7.86 15.65 -34.83
CA PHE A 20 -8.48 14.78 -33.83
C PHE A 20 -9.24 13.66 -34.55
N SER A 21 -8.49 12.63 -34.96
CA SER A 21 -9.08 11.34 -35.28
C SER A 21 -9.65 10.75 -34.00
N PHE A 22 -10.98 10.72 -33.88
CA PHE A 22 -11.68 10.20 -32.71
C PHE A 22 -11.20 8.79 -32.32
N TYR A 23 -10.91 7.94 -33.30
CA TYR A 23 -10.35 6.61 -33.05
C TYR A 23 -8.97 6.66 -32.39
N SER A 24 -8.13 7.64 -32.75
CA SER A 24 -6.77 7.82 -32.22
C SER A 24 -6.77 8.41 -30.81
N THR A 25 -7.62 9.39 -30.52
CA THR A 25 -7.74 10.00 -29.18
C THR A 25 -8.24 9.00 -28.14
N PHE A 26 -9.20 8.13 -28.50
CA PHE A 26 -9.70 7.09 -27.60
C PHE A 26 -8.76 5.90 -27.42
N ALA A 27 -7.90 5.59 -28.41
CA ALA A 27 -6.88 4.55 -28.30
C ALA A 27 -5.71 4.96 -27.39
N LYS A 28 -5.38 6.26 -27.34
CA LYS A 28 -4.32 6.81 -26.48
C LYS A 28 -4.70 6.90 -24.98
N LEU A 29 -5.98 6.76 -24.63
CA LEU A 29 -6.49 6.74 -23.25
C LEU A 29 -6.49 5.33 -22.62
N VAL A 30 -5.63 4.43 -23.09
CA VAL A 30 -5.45 3.08 -22.53
C VAL A 30 -4.17 3.07 -21.69
N PRO A 31 -4.24 3.24 -20.37
CA PRO A 31 -3.16 2.78 -19.50
C PRO A 31 -3.21 1.26 -19.49
N GLU A 32 -2.20 0.62 -20.08
CA GLU A 32 -1.94 -0.80 -19.87
C GLU A 32 -1.34 -0.95 -18.47
N VAL A 33 -2.19 -1.13 -17.47
CA VAL A 33 -1.73 -1.42 -16.10
C VAL A 33 -1.48 -2.91 -16.03
N SER A 34 -0.29 -3.30 -16.47
CA SER A 34 0.29 -4.62 -16.24
C SER A 34 0.33 -4.86 -14.73
N GLY A 35 -0.50 -5.77 -14.24
CA GLY A 35 -0.49 -6.17 -12.84
C GLY A 35 0.88 -6.73 -12.49
N SER A 36 1.70 -5.97 -11.75
CA SER A 36 2.96 -6.49 -11.26
C SER A 36 2.67 -7.59 -10.26
N SER A 37 3.16 -8.79 -10.58
CA SER A 37 3.20 -9.94 -9.70
C SER A 37 3.68 -9.54 -8.32
N VAL A 38 2.94 -9.93 -7.28
CA VAL A 38 3.32 -9.68 -5.90
C VAL A 38 4.61 -10.46 -5.65
N GLU A 39 5.72 -9.74 -5.59
CA GLU A 39 7.03 -10.26 -5.27
C GLU A 39 6.96 -10.93 -3.89
N HIS A 40 7.28 -12.22 -3.84
CA HIS A 40 7.17 -13.02 -2.62
C HIS A 40 8.25 -12.54 -1.65
N VAL A 41 7.83 -11.81 -0.61
CA VAL A 41 8.71 -11.37 0.47
C VAL A 41 9.29 -12.59 1.17
N HIS A 42 10.57 -12.87 0.92
CA HIS A 42 11.28 -13.98 1.55
C HIS A 42 11.49 -13.65 3.04
N HIS A 43 10.66 -14.21 3.90
CA HIS A 43 10.79 -14.07 5.34
C HIS A 43 11.95 -14.95 5.84
N ASN A 44 12.99 -14.34 6.43
CA ASN A 44 14.11 -15.04 7.08
C ASN A 44 13.84 -15.37 8.56
N HIS A 45 12.58 -15.62 8.95
CA HIS A 45 12.26 -16.06 10.31
C HIS A 45 11.12 -17.08 10.34
N THR A 46 11.35 -18.18 11.05
CA THR A 46 10.34 -19.18 11.42
C THR A 46 9.37 -18.57 12.42
N TYR A 47 8.30 -17.96 11.92
CA TYR A 47 7.11 -17.76 12.75
C TYR A 47 6.56 -19.15 13.08
N HIS A 48 6.42 -19.47 14.37
CA HIS A 48 5.64 -20.62 14.82
C HIS A 48 4.16 -20.33 14.56
N MET A 49 3.78 -20.43 13.28
CA MET A 49 2.39 -20.50 12.87
C MET A 49 1.95 -21.94 13.12
N SER A 50 1.14 -22.14 14.16
CA SER A 50 0.41 -23.40 14.32
C SER A 50 -0.46 -23.60 13.06
N PRO A 51 -0.33 -24.71 12.31
CA PRO A 51 -1.15 -24.96 11.15
C PRO A 51 -2.46 -25.60 11.62
N GLU A 52 -3.38 -24.82 12.17
CA GLU A 52 -4.69 -25.34 12.55
C GLU A 52 -5.70 -25.12 11.42
N GLY A 53 -5.65 -26.05 10.45
CA GLY A 53 -6.86 -26.54 9.80
C GLY A 53 -7.61 -27.49 10.76
N PRO A 54 -8.92 -27.70 10.58
CA PRO A 54 -9.76 -28.32 11.58
C PRO A 54 -9.67 -29.84 11.48
N SER A 55 -8.89 -30.48 12.35
CA SER A 55 -9.20 -31.80 12.95
C SER A 55 -8.03 -32.34 13.77
N GLY A 56 -8.30 -32.57 15.06
CA GLY A 56 -7.82 -33.72 15.81
C GLY A 56 -6.34 -33.75 16.22
N LEU A 57 -6.07 -33.37 17.47
CA LEU A 57 -5.94 -34.33 18.59
C LEU A 57 -5.46 -33.59 19.85
N SER A 58 -6.18 -33.85 20.93
CA SER A 58 -5.94 -33.36 22.29
C SER A 58 -4.51 -33.60 22.77
N ARG A 59 -3.81 -32.52 23.18
CA ARG A 59 -2.67 -32.65 24.10
C ARG A 59 -3.19 -32.43 25.53
N PRO A 60 -3.19 -33.43 26.41
CA PRO A 60 -3.64 -33.21 27.78
C PRO A 60 -2.51 -32.54 28.56
N SER A 61 -2.53 -31.20 28.67
CA SER A 61 -1.85 -30.56 29.79
C SER A 61 -2.81 -30.46 30.97
N ALA A 62 -3.17 -31.63 31.50
CA ALA A 62 -3.65 -31.72 32.87
C ALA A 62 -2.48 -31.40 33.79
N ARG A 63 -2.16 -30.11 33.94
CA ARG A 63 -1.58 -29.60 35.18
C ARG A 63 -2.74 -29.10 36.01
N ASP A 64 -3.47 -30.07 36.50
CA ASP A 64 -4.41 -29.94 37.60
C ASP A 64 -3.62 -29.38 38.79
N LYS A 65 -3.58 -28.06 38.90
CA LYS A 65 -3.14 -27.38 40.12
C LYS A 65 -4.36 -26.78 40.77
N GLN A 66 -5.23 -27.69 41.18
CA GLN A 66 -6.08 -27.62 42.36
C GLN A 66 -6.47 -26.19 42.79
N LYS A 67 -7.71 -25.89 42.44
CA LYS A 67 -8.58 -24.89 43.02
C LYS A 67 -8.74 -25.15 44.53
N ASN A 68 -7.75 -24.79 45.34
CA ASN A 68 -7.93 -24.51 46.77
C ASN A 68 -6.76 -23.67 47.29
N ARG A 69 -6.83 -22.36 47.11
CA ARG A 69 -5.96 -21.43 47.83
C ARG A 69 -6.84 -20.40 48.50
N LYS A 70 -7.27 -20.78 49.69
CA LYS A 70 -7.78 -19.88 50.73
C LYS A 70 -7.02 -18.56 50.69
N ASN A 71 -7.76 -17.47 50.79
CA ASN A 71 -7.29 -16.10 50.97
C ASN A 71 -6.21 -16.05 52.06
N ASP A 72 -4.96 -16.12 51.64
CA ASP A 72 -3.81 -15.83 52.47
C ASP A 72 -3.15 -14.60 51.83
N PRO A 73 -3.30 -13.39 52.42
CA PRO A 73 -2.72 -12.16 51.90
C PRO A 73 -1.19 -12.21 51.85
N GLU A 74 -0.57 -13.26 52.39
CA GLU A 74 0.88 -13.51 52.32
C GLU A 74 1.29 -14.31 51.06
N ARG A 75 0.36 -15.03 50.41
CA ARG A 75 0.64 -15.78 49.17
C ARG A 75 0.56 -14.94 47.89
N THR A 76 -0.07 -13.78 47.96
CA THR A 76 -0.16 -12.80 46.87
C THR A 76 1.05 -11.86 46.79
N LEU A 77 1.92 -11.87 47.81
CA LEU A 77 3.06 -10.97 47.87
C LEU A 77 4.15 -11.37 46.88
N SER A 78 4.68 -10.38 46.18
CA SER A 78 5.84 -10.53 45.31
C SER A 78 7.02 -11.11 46.09
N ARG A 79 7.91 -11.86 45.42
CA ARG A 79 9.13 -12.42 46.04
C ARG A 79 9.93 -11.33 46.77
N ASP A 80 9.97 -10.14 46.18
CA ASP A 80 10.67 -8.99 46.71
C ASP A 80 9.95 -8.38 47.93
N GLU A 81 8.61 -8.42 48.00
CA GLU A 81 7.86 -7.98 49.18
C GLU A 81 8.07 -8.89 50.39
N LYS A 82 8.14 -10.20 50.17
CA LYS A 82 8.45 -11.16 51.25
C LYS A 82 9.84 -10.91 51.82
N ARG A 83 10.83 -10.72 50.94
CA ARG A 83 12.21 -10.43 51.35
C ARG A 83 12.34 -9.07 52.05
N ALA A 84 11.61 -8.06 51.58
CA ALA A 84 11.57 -6.75 52.22
C ALA A 84 11.03 -6.83 53.66
N ARG A 85 9.97 -7.62 53.88
CA ARG A 85 9.42 -7.85 55.23
C ARG A 85 10.37 -8.66 56.12
N SER A 86 11.00 -9.72 55.59
CA SER A 86 11.96 -10.53 56.37
C SER A 86 13.18 -9.73 56.84
N MET A 87 13.60 -8.69 56.09
CA MET A 87 14.67 -7.77 56.50
C MET A 87 14.13 -6.49 57.18
N ASN A 88 12.85 -6.47 57.57
CA ASN A 88 12.18 -5.35 58.24
C ASN A 88 12.44 -4.00 57.55
N LEU A 89 12.34 -3.94 56.22
CA LEU A 89 12.53 -2.70 55.48
C LEU A 89 11.41 -1.69 55.82
N PRO A 90 11.75 -0.44 56.19
CA PRO A 90 10.78 0.58 56.56
C PRO A 90 10.07 1.24 55.36
N ILE A 91 10.43 0.86 54.13
CA ILE A 91 9.89 1.37 52.88
C ILE A 91 9.25 0.24 52.06
N THR A 92 8.11 0.51 51.42
CA THR A 92 7.37 -0.49 50.65
C THR A 92 8.04 -0.78 49.29
N CYS A 93 7.82 -1.97 48.73
CA CYS A 93 8.37 -2.31 47.42
C CYS A 93 7.83 -1.41 46.29
N GLU A 94 6.58 -0.97 46.38
CA GLU A 94 5.97 -0.06 45.42
C GLU A 94 6.69 1.29 45.40
N ASP A 95 6.95 1.84 46.58
CA ASP A 95 7.66 3.10 46.75
C ASP A 95 9.13 3.00 46.31
N ILE A 96 9.81 1.89 46.62
CA ILE A 96 11.16 1.62 46.14
C ILE A 96 11.22 1.70 44.60
N ILE A 97 10.19 1.23 43.90
CA ILE A 97 10.17 1.15 42.43
C ILE A 97 9.76 2.48 41.80
N ASN A 98 8.71 3.11 42.31
CA ASN A 98 8.01 4.21 41.64
C ASN A 98 8.56 5.59 42.01
N LEU A 99 9.17 5.76 43.18
CA LEU A 99 9.63 7.09 43.61
C LEU A 99 10.82 7.61 42.77
N PRO A 100 10.83 8.93 42.47
CA PRO A 100 11.98 9.60 41.86
C PRO A 100 13.19 9.54 42.82
N MET A 101 14.40 9.76 42.28
CA MET A 101 15.64 9.57 43.05
C MET A 101 15.70 10.43 44.31
N ASP A 102 15.30 11.69 44.23
CA ASP A 102 15.45 12.64 45.33
C ASP A 102 14.54 12.27 46.50
N GLU A 103 13.26 12.01 46.22
CA GLU A 103 12.28 11.56 47.22
C GLU A 103 12.63 10.18 47.78
N PHE A 104 13.10 9.27 46.94
CA PHE A 104 13.58 7.94 47.37
C PHE A 104 14.77 8.05 48.33
N ASN A 105 15.75 8.90 48.02
CA ASN A 105 16.92 9.12 48.86
C ASN A 105 16.54 9.79 50.19
N GLU A 106 15.65 10.78 50.17
CA GLU A 106 15.14 11.44 51.38
C GLU A 106 14.40 10.45 52.29
N ARG A 107 13.66 9.50 51.72
CA ARG A 107 12.96 8.48 52.50
C ARG A 107 13.91 7.48 53.13
N ILE A 108 15.00 7.13 52.45
CA ILE A 108 16.00 6.18 52.93
C ILE A 108 16.93 6.82 53.98
N SER A 109 17.28 8.10 53.83
CA SER A 109 18.17 8.80 54.77
C SER A 109 17.58 9.00 56.17
N LYS A 110 16.26 8.82 56.34
CA LYS A 110 15.55 8.87 57.63
C LYS A 110 15.79 7.62 58.50
N TYR A 111 16.40 6.57 57.96
CA TYR A 111 16.60 5.29 58.65
C TYR A 111 18.06 4.85 58.61
N ASP A 112 18.57 4.35 59.74
CA ASP A 112 19.88 3.70 59.81
C ASP A 112 19.80 2.27 59.28
N LEU A 113 20.05 2.10 57.98
CA LEU A 113 19.95 0.82 57.29
C LEU A 113 21.32 0.15 57.13
N THR A 114 21.34 -1.17 57.31
CA THR A 114 22.54 -2.00 57.08
C THR A 114 22.88 -2.06 55.58
N GLU A 115 24.14 -2.36 55.27
CA GLU A 115 24.61 -2.52 53.88
C GLU A 115 23.83 -3.60 53.12
N ALA A 116 23.49 -4.70 53.79
CA ALA A 116 22.67 -5.78 53.22
C ALA A 116 21.26 -5.31 52.84
N GLN A 117 20.63 -4.48 53.69
CA GLN A 117 19.32 -3.88 53.40
C GLN A 117 19.39 -2.89 52.23
N LEU A 118 20.41 -2.01 52.21
CA LEU A 118 20.64 -1.08 51.10
C LEU A 118 20.86 -1.81 49.77
N SER A 119 21.63 -2.90 49.80
CA SER A 119 21.83 -3.77 48.63
C SER A 119 20.51 -4.36 48.14
N LEU A 120 19.70 -4.93 49.04
CA LEU A 120 18.37 -5.47 48.68
C LEU A 120 17.48 -4.40 48.06
N ILE A 121 17.42 -3.20 48.65
CA ILE A 121 16.57 -2.10 48.14
C ILE A 121 16.95 -1.74 46.70
N ARG A 122 18.24 -1.55 46.40
CA ARG A 122 18.71 -1.27 45.03
C ARG A 122 18.29 -2.37 44.07
N ASP A 123 18.39 -3.61 44.53
CA ASP A 123 18.08 -4.79 43.74
C ASP A 123 16.57 -4.91 43.43
N ILE A 124 15.72 -4.63 44.41
CA ILE A 124 14.26 -4.54 44.24
C ILE A 124 13.93 -3.45 43.21
N ARG A 125 14.51 -2.24 43.35
CA ARG A 125 14.29 -1.12 42.43
C ARG A 125 14.71 -1.46 41.01
N ARG A 126 15.90 -2.04 40.84
CA ARG A 126 16.45 -2.45 39.55
C ARG A 126 15.55 -3.49 38.86
N ARG A 127 15.10 -4.52 39.60
CA ARG A 127 14.18 -5.54 39.09
C ARG A 127 12.81 -4.97 38.72
N GLY A 128 12.25 -4.12 39.58
CA GLY A 128 10.96 -3.46 39.34
C GLY A 128 10.98 -2.59 38.09
N LYS A 129 12.01 -1.74 37.93
CA LYS A 129 12.17 -0.92 36.72
C LYS A 129 12.37 -1.77 35.47
N ASN A 130 13.15 -2.85 35.53
CA ASN A 130 13.31 -3.77 34.40
C ASN A 130 11.97 -4.43 34.01
N LYS A 131 11.16 -4.86 34.99
CA LYS A 131 9.83 -5.41 34.76
C LYS A 131 8.94 -4.43 34.00
N VAL A 132 8.89 -3.16 34.43
CA VAL A 132 8.12 -2.10 33.75
C VAL A 132 8.68 -1.80 32.37
N ALA A 133 10.00 -1.71 32.22
CA ALA A 133 10.64 -1.47 30.93
C ALA A 133 10.34 -2.59 29.91
N ALA A 134 10.39 -3.85 30.34
CA ALA A 134 10.03 -5.00 29.51
C ALA A 134 8.55 -4.97 29.10
N GLN A 135 7.65 -4.62 30.02
CA GLN A 135 6.23 -4.42 29.71
C GLN A 135 6.02 -3.29 28.70
N ASN A 136 6.65 -2.14 28.89
CA ASN A 136 6.57 -1.00 27.97
C ASN A 136 7.19 -1.29 26.61
N CYS A 137 8.24 -2.11 26.55
CA CYS A 137 8.84 -2.57 25.29
C CYS A 137 7.86 -3.49 24.53
N ARG A 138 7.28 -4.48 25.22
CA ARG A 138 6.26 -5.37 24.64
C ARG A 138 5.02 -4.61 24.19
N LYS A 139 4.53 -3.68 25.02
CA LYS A 139 3.39 -2.81 24.69
C LYS A 139 3.69 -2.01 23.43
N ARG A 140 4.80 -1.27 23.38
CA ARG A 140 5.19 -0.51 22.18
C ARG A 140 5.31 -1.39 20.93
N LYS A 141 5.87 -2.59 21.06
CA LYS A 141 5.98 -3.51 19.92
C LYS A 141 4.61 -3.99 19.43
N LEU A 142 3.69 -4.27 20.35
CA LEU A 142 2.32 -4.66 20.02
C LEU A 142 1.55 -3.49 19.41
N ASP A 143 1.68 -2.28 19.95
CA ASP A 143 1.08 -1.07 19.41
C ASP A 143 1.55 -0.81 17.96
N GLN A 144 2.85 -1.01 17.68
CA GLN A 144 3.39 -0.92 16.33
C GLN A 144 2.80 -1.97 15.37
N ILE A 145 2.64 -3.21 15.84
CA ILE A 145 2.05 -4.28 15.03
C ILE A 145 0.60 -3.94 14.70
N LEU A 146 -0.18 -3.47 15.68
CA LEU A 146 -1.58 -3.09 15.47
C LEU A 146 -1.70 -1.90 14.52
N HIS A 147 -0.87 -0.87 14.69
CA HIS A 147 -0.85 0.29 13.80
C HIS A 147 -0.59 -0.13 12.34
N LEU A 148 0.43 -0.97 12.11
CA LEU A 148 0.72 -1.48 10.76
C LEU A 148 -0.43 -2.32 10.20
N ALA A 149 -1.10 -3.12 11.03
CA ALA A 149 -2.26 -3.91 10.59
C ALA A 149 -3.42 -3.01 10.15
N ASP A 150 -3.66 -1.91 10.87
CA ASP A 150 -4.68 -0.92 10.51
C ASP A 150 -4.33 -0.18 9.21
N GLU A 151 -3.07 0.22 9.02
CA GLU A 151 -2.60 0.84 7.78
C GLU A 151 -2.78 -0.09 6.57
N VAL A 152 -2.38 -1.36 6.70
CA VAL A 152 -2.57 -2.37 5.65
C VAL A 152 -4.06 -2.52 5.32
N LYS A 153 -4.92 -2.59 6.33
CA LYS A 153 -6.37 -2.69 6.15
C LYS A 153 -6.93 -1.46 5.44
N ALA A 154 -6.49 -0.26 5.78
CA ALA A 154 -6.91 0.97 5.13
C ALA A 154 -6.52 1.00 3.65
N ILE A 155 -5.27 0.62 3.34
CA ILE A 155 -4.77 0.53 1.96
C ILE A 155 -5.55 -0.51 1.15
N GLN A 156 -5.80 -1.70 1.73
CA GLN A 156 -6.60 -2.74 1.06
C GLN A 156 -8.03 -2.28 0.77
N THR A 157 -8.67 -1.60 1.73
CA THR A 157 -10.01 -1.04 1.57
C THR A 157 -10.01 -0.03 0.42
N ARG A 158 -9.06 0.92 0.43
CA ARG A 158 -8.96 1.93 -0.63
C ARG A 158 -8.67 1.33 -2.01
N LYS A 159 -7.81 0.31 -2.06
CA LYS A 159 -7.56 -0.46 -3.27
C LYS A 159 -8.87 -1.05 -3.82
N ASN A 160 -9.65 -1.73 -2.98
CA ASN A 160 -10.89 -2.38 -3.41
C ASN A 160 -11.94 -1.37 -3.94
N GLU A 161 -12.04 -0.19 -3.30
CA GLU A 161 -12.88 0.91 -3.78
C GLU A 161 -12.47 1.36 -5.19
N LEU A 162 -11.16 1.61 -5.39
CA LEU A 162 -10.63 2.04 -6.68
C LEU A 162 -10.81 0.98 -7.77
N TYR A 163 -10.64 -0.30 -7.44
CA TYR A 163 -10.92 -1.40 -8.39
C TYR A 163 -12.39 -1.44 -8.77
N SER A 164 -13.30 -1.24 -7.83
CA SER A 164 -14.74 -1.23 -8.11
C SER A 164 -15.12 -0.05 -9.01
N GLU A 165 -14.56 1.14 -8.76
CA GLU A 165 -14.74 2.32 -9.59
C GLU A 165 -14.16 2.12 -11.00
N TYR A 166 -12.97 1.52 -11.10
CA TYR A 166 -12.35 1.17 -12.37
C TYR A 166 -13.22 0.23 -13.20
N GLU A 167 -13.74 -0.86 -12.61
CA GLU A 167 -14.61 -1.81 -13.29
C GLU A 167 -15.90 -1.14 -13.80
N TYR A 168 -16.50 -0.27 -12.98
CA TYR A 168 -17.66 0.52 -13.37
C TYR A 168 -17.35 1.43 -14.57
N LEU A 169 -16.27 2.22 -14.51
CA LEU A 169 -15.87 3.10 -15.60
C LEU A 169 -15.49 2.33 -16.87
N SER A 170 -14.84 1.17 -16.73
CA SER A 170 -14.49 0.31 -17.86
C SER A 170 -15.74 -0.23 -18.56
N THR A 171 -16.75 -0.62 -17.78
CA THR A 171 -18.05 -1.07 -18.29
C THR A 171 -18.77 0.06 -19.03
N GLU A 172 -18.86 1.25 -18.41
CA GLU A 172 -19.50 2.42 -19.04
C GLU A 172 -18.77 2.88 -20.31
N ARG A 173 -17.45 2.87 -20.29
CA ARG A 173 -16.61 3.13 -21.47
C ARG A 173 -16.94 2.15 -22.60
N THR A 174 -17.05 0.87 -22.29
CA THR A 174 -17.38 -0.17 -23.29
C THR A 174 -18.79 0.02 -23.84
N ARG A 175 -19.76 0.36 -22.98
CA ARG A 175 -21.13 0.68 -23.37
C ARG A 175 -21.20 1.87 -24.33
N ILE A 176 -20.47 2.94 -24.04
CA ILE A 176 -20.42 4.14 -24.88
C ILE A 176 -19.71 3.83 -26.20
N LYS A 177 -18.59 3.11 -26.18
CA LYS A 177 -17.90 2.66 -27.40
C LYS A 177 -18.83 1.85 -28.30
N HIS A 178 -19.58 0.91 -27.74
CA HIS A 178 -20.54 0.11 -28.51
C HIS A 178 -21.64 0.96 -29.13
N LYS A 179 -22.26 1.88 -28.37
CA LYS A 179 -23.27 2.81 -28.90
C LYS A 179 -22.70 3.68 -30.03
N PHE A 180 -21.48 4.18 -29.86
CA PHE A 180 -20.80 4.96 -30.89
C PHE A 180 -20.56 4.14 -32.16
N SER A 181 -20.05 2.92 -32.05
CA SER A 181 -19.85 2.04 -33.22
C SER A 181 -21.14 1.75 -33.97
N LEU A 182 -22.25 1.56 -33.26
CA LEU A 182 -23.57 1.39 -33.88
C LEU A 182 -24.02 2.64 -34.64
N LEU A 183 -23.87 3.83 -34.04
CA LEU A 183 -24.19 5.10 -34.69
C LEU A 183 -23.30 5.36 -35.90
N TYR A 184 -21.99 5.14 -35.76
CA TYR A 184 -21.02 5.29 -36.85
C TYR A 184 -21.41 4.41 -38.05
N ARG A 185 -21.68 3.11 -37.80
CA ARG A 185 -22.15 2.20 -38.85
C ARG A 185 -23.47 2.67 -39.47
N HIS A 186 -24.43 3.11 -38.65
CA HIS A 186 -25.72 3.59 -39.14
C HIS A 186 -25.58 4.81 -40.05
N ILE A 187 -24.73 5.78 -39.68
CA ILE A 187 -24.49 6.98 -40.50
C ILE A 187 -23.91 6.57 -41.86
N PHE A 188 -22.88 5.74 -41.90
CA PHE A 188 -22.30 5.27 -43.17
C PHE A 188 -23.29 4.45 -44.03
N GLN A 189 -24.21 3.70 -43.40
CA GLN A 189 -25.28 3.00 -44.12
C GLN A 189 -26.29 3.95 -44.78
N SER A 190 -26.46 5.16 -44.24
CA SER A 190 -27.42 6.16 -44.73
C SER A 190 -26.79 7.21 -45.66
N LEU A 191 -25.48 7.46 -45.55
CA LEU A 191 -24.79 8.41 -46.41
C LEU A 191 -24.70 7.91 -47.87
N ARG A 192 -25.04 8.78 -48.81
CA ARG A 192 -24.92 8.55 -50.26
C ARG A 192 -24.17 9.71 -50.92
N ASP A 193 -23.38 9.42 -51.94
CA ASP A 193 -22.75 10.41 -52.78
C ASP A 193 -23.81 11.09 -53.70
N PRO A 194 -23.46 12.18 -54.42
CA PRO A 194 -24.37 12.85 -55.35
C PRO A 194 -24.92 11.93 -56.45
N ASP A 195 -24.21 10.84 -56.77
CA ASP A 195 -24.57 9.85 -57.78
C ASP A 195 -25.42 8.69 -57.20
N GLY A 196 -25.68 8.70 -55.89
CA GLY A 196 -26.50 7.71 -55.19
C GLY A 196 -25.77 6.46 -54.67
N ASN A 197 -24.44 6.38 -54.75
CA ASN A 197 -23.64 5.28 -54.21
C ASN A 197 -23.37 5.45 -52.70
N PRO A 198 -23.26 4.35 -51.93
CA PRO A 198 -22.94 4.40 -50.52
C PRO A 198 -21.48 4.75 -50.25
N TYR A 199 -21.22 5.58 -49.24
CA TYR A 199 -19.86 5.86 -48.77
C TYR A 199 -19.27 4.67 -47.99
N SER A 200 -18.04 4.29 -48.31
CA SER A 200 -17.31 3.23 -47.59
C SER A 200 -16.64 3.75 -46.31
N PRO A 201 -16.84 3.08 -45.15
CA PRO A 201 -16.10 3.38 -43.90
C PRO A 201 -14.58 3.15 -43.97
N HIS A 202 -14.09 2.46 -45.01
CA HIS A 202 -12.67 2.18 -45.22
C HIS A 202 -11.97 3.31 -45.97
N GLU A 203 -12.71 4.03 -46.82
CA GLU A 203 -12.20 5.12 -47.64
C GLU A 203 -12.50 6.49 -47.04
N TYR A 204 -13.53 6.60 -46.20
CA TYR A 204 -13.93 7.86 -45.59
C TYR A 204 -14.09 7.70 -44.06
N SER A 205 -13.86 8.80 -43.35
CA SER A 205 -14.00 8.90 -41.90
C SER A 205 -14.77 10.15 -41.52
N LEU A 206 -15.55 10.07 -40.44
CA LEU A 206 -16.22 11.23 -39.87
C LEU A 206 -15.28 11.93 -38.88
N GLN A 207 -15.12 13.24 -39.01
CA GLN A 207 -14.34 14.08 -38.11
C GLN A 207 -15.22 15.17 -37.51
N GLN A 208 -15.01 15.50 -36.24
CA GLN A 208 -15.68 16.63 -35.60
C GLN A 208 -14.79 17.87 -35.69
N SER A 209 -15.35 18.96 -36.19
CA SER A 209 -14.72 20.28 -36.18
C SER A 209 -14.81 20.92 -34.78
N ALA A 210 -14.01 21.97 -34.54
CA ALA A 210 -13.98 22.67 -33.25
C ALA A 210 -15.31 23.35 -32.86
N ASP A 211 -16.18 23.61 -33.84
CA ASP A 211 -17.53 24.14 -33.67
C ASP A 211 -18.59 23.05 -33.40
N GLY A 212 -18.17 21.77 -33.36
CA GLY A 212 -19.04 20.62 -33.14
C GLY A 212 -19.68 20.05 -34.40
N SER A 213 -19.46 20.64 -35.58
CA SER A 213 -19.97 20.12 -36.85
C SER A 213 -19.24 18.83 -37.26
N ILE A 214 -19.93 17.93 -37.98
CA ILE A 214 -19.38 16.67 -38.45
C ILE A 214 -19.04 16.78 -39.94
N LEU A 215 -17.77 16.51 -40.27
CA LEU A 215 -17.24 16.52 -41.64
C LEU A 215 -16.90 15.10 -42.09
N LEU A 216 -17.19 14.78 -43.36
CA LEU A 216 -16.74 13.56 -44.00
C LEU A 216 -15.39 13.81 -44.67
N VAL A 217 -14.37 13.06 -44.26
CA VAL A 217 -12.98 13.24 -44.70
C VAL A 217 -12.43 11.93 -45.26
N PRO A 218 -11.85 11.92 -46.48
CA PRO A 218 -11.19 10.74 -47.03
C PRO A 218 -10.07 10.24 -46.12
N ARG A 219 -9.96 8.93 -45.94
CA ARG A 219 -8.86 8.26 -45.25
C ARG A 219 -7.72 8.11 -46.24
N SER A 220 -6.57 8.72 -45.96
CA SER A 220 -5.36 8.51 -46.74
C SER A 220 -4.95 7.03 -46.65
N SER A 221 -4.77 6.38 -47.80
CA SER A 221 -4.43 4.96 -47.93
C SER A 221 -2.94 4.69 -47.64
N HIS A 222 -2.45 5.07 -46.45
CA HIS A 222 -1.11 4.71 -46.01
C HIS A 222 -1.11 4.18 -44.57
N SER A 223 -0.56 2.97 -44.43
CA SER A 223 -0.25 2.18 -43.23
C SER A 223 -1.36 1.26 -42.66
N LEU A 224 -1.49 0.09 -43.30
CA LEU A 224 -1.64 -1.16 -42.57
C LEU A 224 -0.22 -1.73 -42.30
N ASP A 225 -0.05 -2.33 -41.12
CA ASP A 225 1.07 -3.11 -40.57
C ASP A 225 2.30 -2.43 -39.92
N PRO A 226 2.37 -2.44 -38.58
CA PRO A 226 3.61 -2.56 -37.83
C PRO A 226 3.87 -4.04 -37.47
N GLY A 227 4.89 -4.67 -38.05
CA GLY A 227 5.49 -5.86 -37.42
C GLY A 227 5.78 -7.08 -38.30
N THR A 228 6.54 -6.92 -39.39
CA THR A 228 7.23 -8.04 -40.04
C THR A 228 8.62 -7.64 -40.54
N SER A 229 9.50 -7.16 -39.65
CA SER A 229 10.94 -7.26 -39.88
C SER A 229 11.47 -8.54 -39.24
N GLY A 230 11.30 -9.65 -39.99
CA GLY A 230 11.93 -10.93 -39.69
C GLY A 230 13.45 -10.75 -39.67
N LYS A 231 14.02 -10.84 -38.47
CA LYS A 231 15.46 -10.82 -38.21
C LYS A 231 16.07 -12.09 -38.83
N GLN A 232 16.72 -11.98 -39.99
CA GLN A 232 17.59 -13.04 -40.50
C GLN A 232 18.73 -13.24 -39.49
N ARG A 233 18.67 -14.33 -38.71
CA ARG A 233 19.82 -14.87 -37.99
C ARG A 233 20.58 -15.75 -38.97
N SER A 234 21.69 -15.25 -39.51
CA SER A 234 22.71 -16.09 -40.13
C SER A 234 23.27 -17.02 -39.06
N LYS A 235 23.03 -18.32 -39.26
CA LYS A 235 23.58 -19.42 -38.48
C LYS A 235 24.68 -20.04 -39.36
N ASP A 236 25.93 -19.76 -39.04
CA ASP A 236 27.07 -20.53 -39.53
C ASP A 236 27.71 -21.22 -38.31
N ASP A 237 27.54 -22.54 -38.24
CA ASP A 237 28.37 -23.46 -37.45
C ASP A 237 29.61 -23.87 -38.32
N PRO A 238 30.44 -24.84 -37.90
CA PRO A 238 31.65 -24.72 -37.09
C PRO A 238 32.93 -25.08 -37.88
N LYS A 239 34.14 -24.83 -37.34
CA LYS A 239 35.29 -25.74 -37.53
C LYS A 239 36.53 -25.34 -36.71
N GLN A 240 37.02 -26.38 -36.01
CA GLN A 240 38.36 -26.67 -35.49
C GLN A 240 38.91 -25.80 -34.34
#